data_AF-A0A5E4LU04-F1
#
_entry.id   AF-A0A5E4LU04-F1
#
_cell.length_a   1.000
_cell.length_b   1.000
_cell.length_c   1.000
_cell.angle_alpha   90.00
_cell.angle_beta   90.00
_cell.angle_gamma   90.00
#
_symmetry.space_group_name_H-M   'P 1'
#
loop_
_entity.id
_entity.type
_entity.pdbx_description
1 polymer ?
#
loop_
_entity_poly.entity_id
_entity_poly.type
_entity_poly.pdbx_seq_one_letter_code
_entity_poly.pdbx_strand_id
1 'polypeptide(L)'
;MVQLWDKIPSYVIETNDTKSEKLQMVQGSELIHIKIKDMIKNAREEIVIFCSEKDLSRFYHADITNMLSDSLLNFKIIISPAQRFPTFLTGIDKKAIKLMADSDSENQCFVIKDHDESLVFLRNATHPSHSPFAVWADSKSLVESMHKLFEYSWENAEVCH
;
A
#
# COMPACT_ATOMS: atom_id res chain seq x y z
N MET A 1 -50.40 29.20 -0.54
CA MET A 1 -48.94 29.19 -0.72
C MET A 1 -48.39 27.81 -0.38
N VAL A 2 -48.35 26.88 -1.35
CA VAL A 2 -47.56 25.64 -1.28
C VAL A 2 -47.25 25.22 -2.72
N GLN A 3 -46.28 25.85 -3.37
CA GLN A 3 -45.79 25.45 -4.71
C GLN A 3 -44.26 25.41 -4.78
N LEU A 4 -43.59 25.47 -3.62
CA LEU A 4 -42.12 25.39 -3.54
C LEU A 4 -41.60 23.95 -3.38
N TRP A 5 -42.49 23.01 -3.02
CA TRP A 5 -42.15 21.60 -2.80
C TRP A 5 -42.03 20.79 -4.11
N ASP A 6 -42.70 21.21 -5.19
CA ASP A 6 -42.64 20.53 -6.49
C ASP A 6 -41.40 20.86 -7.32
N LYS A 7 -40.49 21.71 -6.79
CA LYS A 7 -39.23 22.08 -7.44
C LYS A 7 -38.00 21.43 -6.81
N ILE A 8 -38.17 20.57 -5.81
CA ILE A 8 -37.06 19.77 -5.30
C ILE A 8 -36.82 18.67 -6.35
N PRO A 9 -35.64 18.60 -6.99
CA PRO A 9 -35.32 17.50 -7.87
C PRO A 9 -35.43 16.22 -7.02
N SER A 10 -36.42 15.38 -7.30
CA SER A 10 -36.39 14.02 -6.83
C SER A 10 -35.10 13.43 -7.38
N TYR A 11 -34.17 13.11 -6.48
CA TYR A 11 -33.00 12.33 -6.84
C TYR A 11 -33.56 11.02 -7.38
N VAL A 12 -33.60 10.91 -8.71
CA VAL A 12 -33.82 9.64 -9.37
C VAL A 12 -32.65 8.81 -8.87
N ILE A 13 -32.94 7.90 -7.95
CA ILE A 13 -32.00 6.86 -7.56
C ILE A 13 -31.87 6.03 -8.84
N GLU A 14 -30.97 6.44 -9.73
CA GLU A 14 -30.50 5.58 -10.79
C GLU A 14 -29.91 4.38 -10.06
N THR A 15 -30.62 3.25 -10.12
CA THR A 15 -30.15 1.96 -9.63
C THR A 15 -29.04 1.39 -10.54
N ASN A 16 -28.16 2.25 -11.03
CA ASN A 16 -26.90 1.91 -11.66
C ASN A 16 -25.79 2.28 -10.67
N ASP A 17 -25.70 1.51 -9.57
CA ASP A 17 -24.49 1.39 -8.76
C ASP A 17 -23.38 0.72 -9.61
N THR A 18 -22.95 1.41 -10.65
CA THR A 18 -21.61 1.19 -11.18
C THR A 18 -20.69 1.77 -10.12
N LYS A 19 -20.21 0.91 -9.22
CA LYS A 19 -19.19 1.27 -8.22
C LYS A 19 -18.07 2.00 -8.98
N SER A 20 -18.03 3.32 -8.84
CA SER A 20 -17.03 4.15 -9.50
C SER A 20 -15.69 3.87 -8.84
N GLU A 21 -14.70 3.48 -9.64
CA GLU A 21 -13.32 3.31 -9.18
C GLU A 21 -12.82 4.63 -8.58
N LYS A 22 -12.16 4.55 -7.44
CA LYS A 22 -11.68 5.71 -6.68
C LYS A 22 -10.16 5.78 -6.77
N LEU A 23 -9.69 7.00 -6.94
CA LEU A 23 -8.29 7.36 -6.86
C LEU A 23 -8.17 8.55 -5.91
N GLN A 24 -7.35 8.41 -4.86
CA GLN A 24 -7.21 9.44 -3.83
C GLN A 24 -5.74 9.72 -3.57
N MET A 25 -5.36 11.00 -3.56
CA MET A 25 -4.03 11.41 -3.12
C MET A 25 -3.99 11.48 -1.60
N VAL A 26 -2.98 10.85 -1.01
CA VAL A 26 -2.68 10.90 0.43
C VAL A 26 -1.32 11.59 0.59
N GLN A 27 -1.30 12.69 1.33
CA GLN A 27 -0.11 13.52 1.50
C GLN A 27 0.32 13.58 2.96
N GLY A 28 1.61 13.42 3.22
CA GLY A 28 2.21 13.46 4.55
C GLY A 28 2.32 12.08 5.19
N SER A 29 3.44 11.85 5.87
CA SER A 29 3.81 10.55 6.43
C SER A 29 2.75 9.98 7.37
N GLU A 30 2.20 10.82 8.27
CA GLU A 30 1.20 10.38 9.24
C GLU A 30 -0.09 9.87 8.57
N LEU A 31 -0.60 10.57 7.56
CA LEU A 31 -1.81 10.14 6.84
C LEU A 31 -1.56 8.87 6.04
N ILE A 32 -0.37 8.75 5.44
CA ILE A 32 0.04 7.53 4.75
C ILE A 32 0.11 6.36 5.74
N HIS A 33 0.74 6.53 6.91
CA HIS A 33 0.82 5.50 7.93
C HIS A 33 -0.56 5.10 8.45
N ILE A 34 -1.45 6.07 8.71
CA ILE A 34 -2.84 5.79 9.10
C ILE A 34 -3.54 4.96 8.03
N LYS A 35 -3.35 5.28 6.74
CA LYS A 35 -3.97 4.53 5.65
C LYS A 35 -3.42 3.10 5.54
N ILE A 36 -2.11 2.89 5.72
CA ILE A 36 -1.52 1.54 5.75
C ILE A 36 -2.09 0.74 6.93
N LYS A 37 -2.18 1.34 8.13
CA LYS A 37 -2.77 0.69 9.31
C LYS A 37 -4.24 0.34 9.09
N ASP A 38 -5.00 1.21 8.43
CA ASP A 38 -6.39 0.96 8.03
C ASP A 38 -6.48 -0.20 7.03
N MET A 39 -5.59 -0.26 6.03
CA MET A 39 -5.52 -1.39 5.10
C MET A 39 -5.23 -2.71 5.83
N ILE A 40 -4.27 -2.73 6.76
CA ILE A 40 -3.95 -3.94 7.56
C ILE A 40 -5.14 -4.36 8.43
N LYS A 41 -5.79 -3.42 9.11
CA LYS A 41 -6.94 -3.74 10.00
C LYS A 41 -8.15 -4.30 9.25
N ASN A 42 -8.35 -3.87 8.02
CA ASN A 42 -9.50 -4.26 7.20
C ASN A 42 -9.15 -5.31 6.14
N ALA A 43 -7.92 -5.82 6.14
CA ALA A 43 -7.52 -6.93 5.27
C ALA A 43 -8.20 -8.22 5.73
N ARG A 44 -8.53 -9.08 4.77
CA ARG A 44 -9.21 -10.36 4.97
C ARG A 44 -8.30 -11.54 4.68
N GLU A 45 -7.38 -11.38 3.75
CA GLU A 45 -6.55 -12.47 3.23
C GLU A 45 -5.07 -12.10 3.30
N GLU A 46 -4.69 -10.99 2.68
CA GLU A 46 -3.27 -10.67 2.50
C GLU A 46 -2.92 -9.19 2.44
N ILE A 47 -1.67 -8.92 2.83
CA ILE A 47 -0.99 -7.63 2.65
C ILE A 47 0.37 -7.89 1.99
N VAL A 48 0.59 -7.30 0.83
CA VAL A 48 1.92 -7.33 0.19
C VAL A 48 2.54 -5.95 0.12
N ILE A 49 3.84 -5.86 0.42
CA ILE A 49 4.58 -4.60 0.53
C ILE A 49 5.86 -4.69 -0.27
N PHE A 50 6.05 -3.77 -1.20
CA PHE A 50 7.35 -3.51 -1.82
C PHE A 50 7.88 -2.21 -1.24
N CYS A 51 9.11 -2.18 -0.73
CA CYS A 51 9.66 -0.98 -0.11
C CYS A 51 11.19 -0.96 -0.07
N SER A 52 11.77 0.22 0.14
CA SER A 52 13.19 0.34 0.47
C SER A 52 13.44 0.09 1.96
N GLU A 53 14.69 -0.15 2.35
CA GLU A 53 15.06 -0.23 3.77
C GLU A 53 14.71 1.06 4.53
N LYS A 54 14.82 2.23 3.88
CA LYS A 54 14.43 3.53 4.45
C LYS A 54 12.94 3.60 4.76
N ASP A 55 12.11 3.03 3.90
CA ASP A 55 10.65 2.99 4.10
C ASP A 55 10.27 2.00 5.17
N LEU A 56 10.90 0.83 5.18
CA LEU A 56 10.67 -0.18 6.20
C LEU A 56 11.06 0.31 7.59
N SER A 57 12.15 1.09 7.71
CA SER A 57 12.51 1.76 8.97
C SER A 57 11.42 2.73 9.42
N ARG A 58 10.83 3.52 8.51
CA ARG A 58 9.69 4.40 8.83
C ARG A 58 8.48 3.59 9.27
N PHE A 59 8.19 2.48 8.60
CA PHE A 59 7.09 1.58 8.96
C PHE A 59 7.29 0.93 10.33
N TYR A 60 8.52 0.55 10.67
CA TYR A 60 8.89 0.05 11.99
C TYR A 60 8.63 1.11 13.07
N HIS A 61 9.11 2.35 12.89
CA HIS A 61 8.85 3.44 13.83
C HIS A 61 7.37 3.83 13.91
N ALA A 62 6.61 3.58 12.86
CA ALA A 62 5.17 3.79 12.82
C ALA A 62 4.37 2.58 13.35
N ASP A 63 5.00 1.54 13.89
CA ASP A 63 4.33 0.34 14.45
C ASP A 63 3.60 -0.54 13.39
N ILE A 64 3.87 -0.32 12.11
CA ILE A 64 3.24 -1.08 11.01
C ILE A 64 3.76 -2.52 10.96
N THR A 65 5.06 -2.73 11.19
CA THR A 65 5.67 -4.07 11.16
C THR A 65 5.15 -4.96 12.30
N ASN A 66 4.87 -4.37 13.47
CA ASN A 66 4.30 -5.08 14.61
C ASN A 66 2.84 -5.45 14.31
N MET A 67 2.05 -4.51 13.78
CA MET A 67 0.68 -4.81 13.35
C MET A 67 0.58 -5.95 12.35
N LEU A 68 1.52 -6.07 11.42
CA LEU A 68 1.59 -7.22 10.50
C LEU A 68 1.89 -8.52 11.24
N SER A 69 2.92 -8.50 12.10
CA SER A 69 3.39 -9.67 12.84
C SER A 69 2.35 -10.20 13.84
N ASP A 70 1.53 -9.30 14.41
CA ASP A 70 0.45 -9.64 15.34
C ASP A 70 -0.85 -10.04 14.63
N SER A 71 -0.93 -9.86 13.32
CA SER A 71 -2.11 -10.23 12.52
C SER A 71 -2.10 -11.70 12.11
N LEU A 72 -3.28 -12.25 11.81
CA LEU A 72 -3.42 -13.58 11.20
C LEU A 72 -3.32 -13.55 9.66
N LEU A 73 -2.94 -12.41 9.09
CA LEU A 73 -2.89 -12.21 7.64
C LEU A 73 -1.69 -12.92 7.04
N ASN A 74 -1.84 -13.37 5.79
CA ASN A 74 -0.70 -13.73 4.98
C ASN A 74 -0.03 -12.45 4.49
N PHE A 75 1.17 -12.13 4.97
CA PHE A 75 1.89 -10.95 4.50
C PHE A 75 3.21 -11.31 3.82
N LYS A 76 3.59 -10.51 2.83
CA LYS A 76 4.85 -10.62 2.10
C LYS A 76 5.49 -9.25 1.97
N ILE A 77 6.79 -9.15 2.21
CA ILE A 77 7.56 -7.90 2.11
C ILE A 77 8.78 -8.13 1.22
N ILE A 78 8.92 -7.30 0.19
CA ILE A 78 10.15 -7.17 -0.58
C ILE A 78 10.87 -5.91 -0.14
N ILE A 79 12.14 -6.06 0.23
CA ILE A 79 13.03 -4.96 0.58
C ILE A 79 14.02 -4.76 -0.57
N SER A 80 13.98 -3.60 -1.23
CA SER A 80 14.84 -3.31 -2.38
C SER A 80 15.22 -1.82 -2.49
N PRO A 81 16.49 -1.47 -2.75
CA PRO A 81 17.65 -2.36 -2.77
C PRO A 81 18.00 -2.81 -1.35
N ALA A 82 18.29 -4.10 -1.18
CA ALA A 82 18.86 -4.66 0.04
C ALA A 82 19.68 -5.92 -0.28
N GLN A 83 20.82 -6.06 0.40
CA GLN A 83 21.68 -7.26 0.33
C GLN A 83 21.71 -8.03 1.65
N ARG A 84 21.23 -7.42 2.73
CA ARG A 84 21.25 -7.98 4.08
C ARG A 84 19.94 -7.66 4.77
N PHE A 85 19.55 -8.55 5.67
CA PHE A 85 18.35 -8.35 6.47
C PHE A 85 18.54 -7.16 7.43
N PRO A 86 17.62 -6.20 7.48
CA PRO A 86 17.75 -5.05 8.39
C PRO A 86 17.72 -5.48 9.85
N THR A 87 18.73 -5.08 10.62
CA THR A 87 18.91 -5.57 12.01
C THR A 87 17.84 -5.08 12.98
N PHE A 88 17.09 -4.03 12.62
CA PHE A 88 15.99 -3.51 13.44
C PHE A 88 14.71 -4.35 13.32
N LEU A 89 14.57 -5.16 12.26
CA LEU A 89 13.45 -6.08 12.13
C LEU A 89 13.65 -7.27 13.07
N THR A 90 12.88 -7.29 14.15
CA THR A 90 12.85 -8.41 15.10
C THR A 90 11.41 -8.90 15.25
N GLY A 91 11.21 -10.19 15.46
CA GLY A 91 9.87 -10.78 15.68
C GLY A 91 9.04 -11.07 14.43
N ILE A 92 9.44 -10.59 13.25
CA ILE A 92 8.77 -10.88 11.99
C ILE A 92 9.29 -12.20 11.38
N ASP A 93 8.41 -13.03 10.81
CA ASP A 93 8.82 -14.26 10.13
C ASP A 93 9.69 -13.92 8.91
N LYS A 94 10.95 -14.36 8.92
CA LYS A 94 11.89 -14.16 7.82
C LYS A 94 11.38 -14.72 6.49
N LYS A 95 10.53 -15.76 6.52
CA LYS A 95 9.94 -16.34 5.29
C LYS A 95 8.97 -15.41 4.58
N ALA A 96 8.38 -14.48 5.32
CA ALA A 96 7.52 -13.43 4.78
C ALA A 96 8.33 -12.29 4.15
N ILE A 97 9.67 -12.33 4.19
CA ILE A 97 10.54 -11.25 3.72
C ILE A 97 11.52 -11.77 2.68
N LYS A 98 11.61 -11.05 1.56
CA LYS A 98 12.64 -11.25 0.54
C LYS A 98 13.43 -9.99 0.28
N LEU A 99 14.67 -10.15 -0.16
CA LEU A 99 15.56 -9.05 -0.51
C LEU A 99 15.81 -9.04 -2.01
N MET A 100 15.94 -7.85 -2.58
CA MET A 100 16.38 -7.66 -3.96
C MET A 100 17.52 -6.65 -3.97
N ALA A 101 18.58 -6.95 -4.71
CA ALA A 101 19.75 -6.07 -4.82
C ALA A 101 19.61 -5.00 -5.93
N ASP A 102 18.41 -4.79 -6.46
CA ASP A 102 18.16 -3.87 -7.58
C ASP A 102 18.25 -2.42 -7.13
N SER A 103 19.31 -1.73 -7.55
CA SER A 103 19.55 -0.33 -7.21
C SER A 103 18.52 0.63 -7.81
N ASP A 104 17.85 0.26 -8.90
CA ASP A 104 16.91 1.14 -9.61
C ASP A 104 15.57 1.25 -8.87
N SER A 105 15.35 0.40 -7.86
CA SER A 105 14.11 0.35 -7.10
C SER A 105 14.09 1.22 -5.83
N GLU A 106 15.14 2.02 -5.55
CA GLU A 106 15.25 2.78 -4.27
C GLU A 106 14.04 3.70 -4.02
N ASN A 107 13.42 4.21 -5.07
CA ASN A 107 12.27 5.10 -4.99
C ASN A 107 10.92 4.39 -5.06
N GLN A 108 10.90 3.07 -5.23
CA GLN A 108 9.68 2.28 -5.33
C GLN A 108 9.17 1.90 -3.94
N CYS A 109 7.91 2.21 -3.67
CA CYS A 109 7.25 1.77 -2.46
C CYS A 109 5.74 1.66 -2.72
N PHE A 110 5.15 0.50 -2.46
CA PHE A 110 3.72 0.30 -2.57
C PHE A 110 3.22 -0.79 -1.63
N VAL A 111 1.95 -0.68 -1.26
CA VAL A 111 1.21 -1.64 -0.41
C VAL A 111 -0.03 -2.08 -1.16
N ILE A 112 -0.36 -3.37 -1.12
CA ILE A 112 -1.58 -3.93 -1.70
C ILE A 112 -2.31 -4.73 -0.62
N LYS A 113 -3.63 -4.59 -0.56
CA LYS A 113 -4.53 -5.30 0.36
C LYS A 113 -5.50 -6.15 -0.44
N ASP A 114 -5.61 -7.44 -0.13
CA ASP A 114 -6.62 -8.38 -0.65
C ASP A 114 -6.87 -8.33 -2.18
N HIS A 115 -5.88 -7.92 -2.98
CA HIS A 115 -6.04 -7.62 -4.41
C HIS A 115 -7.16 -6.60 -4.75
N ASP A 116 -7.67 -5.81 -3.79
CA ASP A 116 -8.76 -4.86 -4.00
C ASP A 116 -8.36 -3.39 -3.78
N GLU A 117 -7.29 -3.14 -3.04
CA GLU A 117 -6.77 -1.79 -2.78
C GLU A 117 -5.26 -1.74 -2.96
N SER A 118 -4.76 -0.64 -3.51
CA SER A 118 -3.33 -0.34 -3.57
C SER A 118 -3.03 1.05 -3.04
N LEU A 119 -1.87 1.22 -2.43
CA LEU A 119 -1.30 2.49 -2.01
C LEU A 119 0.10 2.61 -2.60
N VAL A 120 0.25 3.42 -3.63
CA VAL A 120 1.50 3.58 -4.38
C VAL A 120 2.15 4.90 -3.98
N PHE A 121 3.36 4.84 -3.44
CA PHE A 121 4.14 6.03 -3.13
C PHE A 121 4.67 6.58 -4.43
N LEU A 122 4.43 7.87 -4.63
CA LEU A 122 4.97 8.59 -5.75
C LEU A 122 6.11 9.45 -5.21
N ARG A 123 7.29 9.38 -5.85
CA ARG A 123 8.48 10.10 -5.41
C ARG A 123 9.12 10.78 -6.59
N ASN A 124 9.53 12.03 -6.39
CA ASN A 124 10.35 12.71 -7.37
C ASN A 124 11.83 12.42 -7.06
N ALA A 125 12.45 11.56 -7.88
CA ALA A 125 13.87 11.21 -7.75
C ALA A 125 14.82 12.41 -7.93
N THR A 126 14.34 13.49 -8.57
CA THR A 126 15.15 14.69 -8.87
C THR A 126 14.95 15.83 -7.86
N HIS A 127 13.81 15.85 -7.15
CA HIS A 127 13.47 16.90 -6.18
C HIS A 127 12.80 16.26 -4.95
N PRO A 128 13.58 15.83 -3.94
CA PRO A 128 13.02 15.22 -2.74
C PRO A 128 12.12 16.22 -2.01
N SER A 129 10.81 16.02 -2.05
CA SER A 129 9.88 16.79 -1.23
C SER A 129 9.95 16.31 0.22
N HIS A 130 9.96 17.23 1.18
CA HIS A 130 9.95 16.89 2.61
C HIS A 130 8.67 16.17 3.05
N SER A 131 7.60 16.24 2.26
CA SER A 131 6.34 15.54 2.50
C SER A 131 6.16 14.43 1.48
N PRO A 132 6.08 13.15 1.90
CA PRO A 132 5.79 12.06 0.99
C PRO A 132 4.35 12.17 0.47
N PHE A 133 4.14 11.69 -0.76
CA PHE A 133 2.82 11.59 -1.35
C PHE A 133 2.60 10.19 -1.88
N ALA A 134 1.38 9.70 -1.73
CA ALA A 134 0.96 8.40 -2.22
C ALA A 134 -0.41 8.52 -2.90
N VAL A 135 -0.70 7.57 -3.78
CA VAL A 135 -1.99 7.42 -4.42
C VAL A 135 -2.61 6.14 -3.92
N TRP A 136 -3.75 6.26 -3.26
CA TRP A 136 -4.62 5.14 -2.93
C TRP A 136 -5.59 4.89 -4.09
N ALA A 137 -5.84 3.63 -4.41
CA ALA A 137 -6.74 3.23 -5.48
C ALA A 137 -7.46 1.93 -5.17
N ASP A 138 -8.75 1.84 -5.56
CA ASP A 138 -9.51 0.58 -5.64
C ASP A 138 -9.88 0.19 -7.09
N SER A 139 -9.21 0.82 -8.07
CA SER A 139 -9.33 0.43 -9.48
C SER A 139 -8.74 -0.96 -9.69
N LYS A 140 -9.58 -1.89 -10.18
CA LYS A 140 -9.20 -3.29 -10.34
C LYS A 140 -7.99 -3.45 -11.26
N SER A 141 -7.97 -2.70 -12.36
CA SER A 141 -6.88 -2.77 -13.35
C SER A 141 -5.53 -2.33 -12.77
N LEU A 142 -5.51 -1.27 -11.97
CA LEU A 142 -4.30 -0.78 -11.32
C LEU A 142 -3.83 -1.76 -10.25
N VAL A 143 -4.75 -2.22 -9.39
CA VAL A 143 -4.41 -3.16 -8.31
C VAL A 143 -3.87 -4.47 -8.87
N GLU A 144 -4.50 -5.04 -9.90
CA GLU A 144 -4.01 -6.26 -10.55
C GLU A 144 -2.63 -6.05 -11.20
N SER A 145 -2.38 -4.89 -11.79
CA SER A 145 -1.07 -4.58 -12.40
C SER A 145 0.02 -4.47 -11.35
N MET A 146 -0.24 -3.77 -10.25
CA MET A 146 0.69 -3.65 -9.12
C MET A 146 0.94 -5.01 -8.46
N HIS A 147 -0.10 -5.83 -8.32
CA HIS A 147 0.03 -7.17 -7.75
C HIS A 147 0.88 -8.09 -8.65
N LYS A 148 0.68 -8.06 -9.97
CA LYS A 148 1.53 -8.82 -10.91
C LYS A 148 2.98 -8.37 -10.85
N LEU A 149 3.23 -7.06 -10.74
CA LEU A 149 4.57 -6.53 -10.56
C LEU A 149 5.19 -7.05 -9.25
N PHE A 150 4.40 -7.09 -8.17
CA PHE A 150 4.85 -7.66 -6.89
C PHE A 150 5.23 -9.13 -7.02
N GLU A 151 4.36 -9.97 -7.57
CA GLU A 151 4.62 -11.41 -7.69
C GLU A 151 5.81 -11.71 -8.59
N TYR A 152 5.94 -11.01 -9.72
CA TYR A 152 7.14 -11.11 -10.55
C TYR A 152 8.41 -10.74 -9.77
N SER A 153 8.36 -9.66 -8.99
CA SER A 153 9.48 -9.25 -8.14
C SER A 153 9.76 -10.30 -7.06
N TRP A 154 8.71 -10.87 -6.47
CA TRP A 154 8.80 -11.89 -5.41
C TRP A 154 9.48 -13.16 -5.91
N GLU A 155 9.15 -13.63 -7.11
CA GLU A 155 9.78 -14.80 -7.74
C GLU A 155 11.27 -14.60 -8.01
N ASN A 156 11.68 -13.36 -8.34
CA ASN A 156 13.07 -13.00 -8.64
C ASN A 156 13.86 -12.52 -7.41
N ALA A 157 13.22 -12.34 -6.27
CA ALA A 157 13.85 -11.91 -5.03
C ALA A 157 14.47 -13.09 -4.25
N GLU A 158 15.57 -12.82 -3.55
CA GLU A 158 16.27 -13.81 -2.74
C GLU A 158 15.60 -13.97 -1.36
N VAL A 159 15.47 -15.21 -0.91
CA VAL A 159 14.97 -15.52 0.44
C VAL A 159 16.07 -15.21 1.45
N CYS A 160 15.70 -14.52 2.55
CA CYS A 160 16.60 -14.34 3.69
C CYS A 160 16.98 -15.69 4.32
N HIS A 161 18.27 -16.04 4.26
CA HIS A 161 18.85 -17.14 5.05
C HIS A 161 19.16 -16.70 6.48
#